data_AF-A0A7S8EBD2-F1
#
_entry.id   AF-A0A7S8EBD2-F1
#
_cell.length_a   1.000
_cell.length_b   1.000
_cell.length_c   1.000
_cell.angle_alpha   90.00
_cell.angle_beta   90.00
_cell.angle_gamma   90.00
#
_symmetry.space_group_name_H-M   'P 1'
#
loop_
_entity.id
_entity.type
_entity.pdbx_description
1 polymer ?
#
loop_
_entity_poly.entity_id
_entity_poly.type
_entity_poly.pdbx_seq_one_letter_code
_entity_poly.pdbx_strand_id
1 'polypeptide(L)'
;MVTRIMRLFIVCLAILPLVSVTSFAALDGQTIIGAGITNGDLIIYTTSGTVPITQDGLGHFQQMAWFGNKLIFTRTDADVAQTLWLSIDGEAPVALASNTALFYPFDVTEDGLILYARDETVGDPTFIIDLYTIAPEAGAEPQYIGQIDNTEAVSPGCGGGSPLPTDWQYWAEVGFGGSHHTLAMTPYGVVYTLDCIGERTALFNIKEGTITEIGDPFGNVTLSADRTQLLGTTFDPEHRDAGKQLAIADLATGDVQTFETEMPVDQVAWSASDDSAFYTVYQSRTESIPVTQAQEDALRASFGLEDGTVASFALYTVQLRQFDLTTHSDTLLYSGSDEVASIGRVYAVDEDTLIFSQIPNLQRWIADIGDGVFDPAAPFDTTTAQIATVPVKVLKLTLSTGEVNEIGTNISQFMPGVPS
;
A
#
# COMPACT_ATOMS: atom_id res chain seq x y z
N MET A 1 -63.00 -54.62 -11.95
CA MET A 1 -62.30 -54.70 -10.66
C MET A 1 -61.34 -53.50 -10.63
N VAL A 2 -61.70 -52.47 -9.87
CA VAL A 2 -61.11 -51.12 -9.95
C VAL A 2 -59.90 -51.05 -9.03
N THR A 3 -58.72 -50.82 -9.58
CA THR A 3 -57.47 -50.63 -8.82
C THR A 3 -57.21 -49.13 -8.67
N ARG A 4 -57.23 -48.64 -7.43
CA ARG A 4 -56.90 -47.26 -7.03
C ARG A 4 -55.41 -47.00 -7.20
N ILE A 5 -55.04 -45.96 -7.94
CA ILE A 5 -53.70 -45.37 -7.93
C ILE A 5 -53.72 -44.17 -6.98
N MET A 6 -52.95 -44.26 -5.91
CA MET A 6 -52.74 -43.22 -4.90
C MET A 6 -51.61 -42.30 -5.39
N ARG A 7 -51.89 -41.01 -5.62
CA ARG A 7 -50.88 -40.00 -5.97
C ARG A 7 -50.25 -39.45 -4.69
N LEU A 8 -48.94 -39.64 -4.55
CA LEU A 8 -48.10 -39.05 -3.51
C LEU A 8 -47.73 -37.62 -3.93
N PHE A 9 -48.14 -36.61 -3.16
CA PHE A 9 -47.66 -35.23 -3.29
C PHE A 9 -46.36 -35.11 -2.49
N ILE A 10 -45.24 -34.88 -3.16
CA ILE A 10 -43.97 -34.48 -2.54
C ILE A 10 -43.94 -32.95 -2.55
N VAL A 11 -43.97 -32.35 -1.37
CA VAL A 11 -43.74 -30.91 -1.17
C VAL A 11 -42.23 -30.71 -1.13
N CYS A 12 -41.66 -30.09 -2.17
CA CYS A 12 -40.29 -29.58 -2.14
C CYS A 12 -40.26 -28.32 -1.26
N LEU A 13 -39.75 -28.47 -0.04
CA LEU A 13 -39.40 -27.36 0.84
C LEU A 13 -38.08 -26.75 0.30
N ALA A 14 -38.14 -25.55 -0.27
CA ALA A 14 -36.95 -24.80 -0.65
C ALA A 14 -36.24 -24.33 0.62
N ILE A 15 -35.05 -24.85 0.87
CA ILE A 15 -34.13 -24.34 1.89
C ILE A 15 -33.47 -23.11 1.30
N LEU A 16 -33.97 -21.93 1.64
CA LEU A 16 -33.27 -20.66 1.40
C LEU A 16 -32.05 -20.62 2.35
N PRO A 17 -30.82 -20.37 1.84
CA PRO A 17 -29.70 -20.10 2.73
C PRO A 17 -30.02 -18.85 3.56
N LEU A 18 -29.96 -18.99 4.88
CA LEU A 18 -29.96 -17.86 5.80
C LEU A 18 -28.73 -17.01 5.48
N VAL A 19 -28.92 -15.93 4.72
CA VAL A 19 -27.93 -14.86 4.62
C VAL A 19 -27.88 -14.23 6.01
N SER A 20 -26.82 -14.54 6.75
CA SER A 20 -26.52 -13.87 8.02
C SER A 20 -26.36 -12.38 7.72
N VAL A 21 -27.31 -11.58 8.19
CA VAL A 21 -27.21 -10.12 8.13
C VAL A 21 -26.11 -9.73 9.11
N THR A 22 -24.92 -9.45 8.60
CA THR A 22 -23.84 -8.85 9.38
C THR A 22 -24.23 -7.43 9.71
N SER A 23 -24.43 -7.14 11.00
CA SER A 23 -24.61 -5.78 11.49
C SER A 23 -23.25 -5.09 11.58
N PHE A 24 -23.08 -3.96 10.90
CA PHE A 24 -21.92 -3.09 11.04
C PHE A 24 -22.13 -2.16 12.24
N ALA A 25 -21.11 -1.99 13.08
CA ALA A 25 -21.21 -1.11 14.24
C ALA A 25 -21.09 0.36 13.80
N ALA A 26 -21.89 1.23 14.40
CA ALA A 26 -21.75 2.68 14.18
C ALA A 26 -20.57 3.26 14.99
N LEU A 27 -19.92 4.28 14.44
CA LEU A 27 -18.79 5.04 14.97
C LEU A 27 -19.23 6.22 15.84
N ASP A 28 -20.54 6.44 16.01
CA ASP A 28 -21.10 7.60 16.71
C ASP A 28 -20.46 7.83 18.10
N GLY A 29 -19.85 9.02 18.27
CA GLY A 29 -19.16 9.43 19.49
C GLY A 29 -17.78 8.82 19.75
N GLN A 30 -17.25 8.00 18.84
CA GLN A 30 -15.92 7.40 18.98
C GLN A 30 -14.84 8.24 18.30
N THR A 31 -13.69 8.39 18.97
CA THR A 31 -12.50 8.98 18.35
C THR A 31 -11.81 7.94 17.48
N ILE A 32 -11.76 8.18 16.17
CA ILE A 32 -11.05 7.34 15.21
C ILE A 32 -9.55 7.56 15.37
N ILE A 33 -8.81 6.48 15.56
CA ILE A 33 -7.35 6.46 15.55
C ILE A 33 -6.84 6.26 14.12
N GLY A 34 -7.51 5.39 13.35
CA GLY A 34 -7.20 5.13 11.95
C GLY A 34 -7.92 3.89 11.42
N ALA A 35 -7.53 3.46 10.23
CA ALA A 35 -7.98 2.22 9.60
C ALA A 35 -6.77 1.38 9.19
N GLY A 36 -6.91 0.07 9.10
CA GLY A 36 -5.85 -0.82 8.64
C GLY A 36 -6.35 -2.23 8.40
N ILE A 37 -5.50 -3.07 7.83
CA ILE A 37 -5.80 -4.46 7.50
C ILE A 37 -5.25 -5.39 8.59
N THR A 38 -6.10 -6.25 9.12
CA THR A 38 -5.73 -7.27 10.10
C THR A 38 -6.36 -8.60 9.72
N ASN A 39 -5.52 -9.61 9.55
CA ASN A 39 -5.94 -10.96 9.14
C ASN A 39 -6.80 -10.97 7.85
N GLY A 40 -6.50 -10.07 6.91
CA GLY A 40 -7.22 -9.95 5.64
C GLY A 40 -8.54 -9.17 5.70
N ASP A 41 -8.89 -8.61 6.85
CA ASP A 41 -10.06 -7.74 7.01
C ASP A 41 -9.67 -6.28 7.22
N LEU A 42 -10.45 -5.36 6.64
CA LEU A 42 -10.34 -3.93 6.89
C LEU A 42 -11.04 -3.57 8.20
N ILE A 43 -10.29 -2.97 9.11
CA ILE A 43 -10.70 -2.63 10.47
C ILE A 43 -10.50 -1.13 10.71
N ILE A 44 -11.49 -0.47 11.31
CA ILE A 44 -11.33 0.86 11.90
C ILE A 44 -10.93 0.70 13.37
N TYR A 45 -9.90 1.43 13.78
CA TYR A 45 -9.38 1.49 15.14
C TYR A 45 -9.89 2.75 15.81
N THR A 46 -10.50 2.61 17.00
CA THR A 46 -10.99 3.73 17.80
C THR A 46 -10.43 3.67 19.21
N THR A 47 -10.59 4.77 19.96
CA THR A 47 -10.22 4.80 21.39
C THR A 47 -11.01 3.82 22.25
N SER A 48 -12.13 3.28 21.75
CA SER A 48 -13.01 2.35 22.47
C SER A 48 -12.92 0.90 22.00
N GLY A 49 -12.23 0.62 20.89
CA GLY A 49 -12.05 -0.72 20.35
C GLY A 49 -11.83 -0.73 18.84
N THR A 50 -12.31 -1.78 18.18
CA THR A 50 -12.22 -1.96 16.73
C THR A 50 -13.59 -2.15 16.10
N VAL A 51 -13.74 -1.66 14.87
CA VAL A 51 -14.97 -1.81 14.07
C VAL A 51 -14.59 -2.46 12.72
N PRO A 52 -15.02 -3.71 12.48
CA PRO A 52 -14.75 -4.37 11.20
C PRO A 52 -15.61 -3.78 10.07
N ILE A 53 -14.97 -3.44 8.96
CA ILE A 53 -15.59 -2.97 7.71
C ILE A 53 -15.77 -4.13 6.72
N THR A 54 -14.86 -5.11 6.75
CA THR A 54 -15.02 -6.40 6.06
C THR A 54 -14.89 -7.54 7.07
N GLN A 55 -15.43 -8.72 6.74
CA GLN A 55 -15.44 -9.91 7.62
C GLN A 55 -15.33 -11.22 6.84
N ASP A 56 -14.61 -11.22 5.73
CA ASP A 56 -14.47 -12.41 4.89
C ASP A 56 -13.05 -12.98 4.88
N GLY A 57 -12.05 -12.25 5.41
CA GLY A 57 -10.66 -12.70 5.48
C GLY A 57 -10.00 -12.92 4.12
N LEU A 58 -10.60 -12.40 3.04
CA LEU A 58 -10.19 -12.62 1.65
C LEU A 58 -9.84 -11.31 0.93
N GLY A 59 -9.66 -10.21 1.66
CA GLY A 59 -9.45 -8.90 1.06
C GLY A 59 -7.99 -8.65 0.66
N HIS A 60 -7.75 -8.55 -0.66
CA HIS A 60 -6.56 -7.89 -1.20
C HIS A 60 -6.88 -6.39 -1.38
N PHE A 61 -6.46 -5.59 -0.40
CA PHE A 61 -6.59 -4.14 -0.42
C PHE A 61 -5.36 -3.51 -1.06
N GLN A 62 -5.55 -2.48 -1.87
CA GLN A 62 -4.44 -1.74 -2.49
C GLN A 62 -4.30 -0.35 -1.89
N GLN A 63 -5.42 0.31 -1.59
CA GLN A 63 -5.42 1.66 -1.05
C GLN A 63 -6.64 1.91 -0.17
N MET A 64 -6.48 2.84 0.77
CA MET A 64 -7.56 3.44 1.53
C MET A 64 -7.27 4.92 1.80
N ALA A 65 -8.31 5.73 1.91
CA ALA A 65 -8.22 7.13 2.29
C ALA A 65 -9.52 7.59 2.96
N TRP A 66 -9.40 8.59 3.82
CA TRP A 66 -10.54 9.20 4.49
C TRP A 66 -11.16 10.32 3.65
N PHE A 67 -12.48 10.39 3.64
CA PHE A 67 -13.25 11.52 3.14
C PHE A 67 -14.25 11.96 4.21
N GLY A 68 -13.86 12.96 5.00
CA GLY A 68 -14.57 13.29 6.23
C GLY A 68 -14.63 12.07 7.17
N ASN A 69 -15.84 11.62 7.51
CA ASN A 69 -16.07 10.43 8.33
C ASN A 69 -16.28 9.13 7.51
N LYS A 70 -16.13 9.19 6.18
CA LYS A 70 -16.25 8.02 5.30
C LYS A 70 -14.87 7.47 4.98
N LEU A 71 -14.76 6.16 4.84
CA LEU A 71 -13.55 5.49 4.40
C LEU A 71 -13.74 5.00 2.96
N ILE A 72 -12.90 5.46 2.05
CA ILE A 72 -12.84 4.99 0.67
C ILE A 72 -11.70 3.98 0.58
N PHE A 73 -11.91 2.88 -0.14
CA PHE A 73 -10.87 1.87 -0.32
C PHE A 73 -11.03 1.11 -1.62
N THR A 74 -9.94 0.54 -2.12
CA THR A 74 -9.96 -0.39 -3.25
C THR A 74 -9.72 -1.81 -2.77
N ARG A 75 -10.43 -2.75 -3.39
CA ARG A 75 -10.31 -4.17 -3.09
C ARG A 75 -10.42 -4.98 -4.37
N THR A 76 -9.56 -5.98 -4.53
CA THR A 76 -9.69 -6.97 -5.62
C THR A 76 -10.48 -8.18 -5.18
N ASP A 77 -11.25 -8.74 -6.10
CA ASP A 77 -11.90 -10.03 -5.93
C ASP A 77 -11.00 -11.21 -6.34
N ALA A 78 -11.56 -12.42 -6.38
CA ALA A 78 -10.84 -13.63 -6.74
C ALA A 78 -10.39 -13.66 -8.21
N ASP A 79 -11.03 -12.88 -9.09
CA ASP A 79 -10.66 -12.71 -10.49
C ASP A 79 -9.68 -11.54 -10.70
N VAL A 80 -9.16 -10.97 -9.59
CA VAL A 80 -8.24 -9.82 -9.56
C VAL A 80 -8.90 -8.54 -10.08
N ALA A 81 -10.23 -8.50 -10.23
CA ALA A 81 -10.93 -7.30 -10.63
C ALA A 81 -10.98 -6.33 -9.44
N GLN A 82 -10.41 -5.14 -9.61
CA GLN A 82 -10.42 -4.12 -8.56
C GLN A 82 -11.73 -3.33 -8.57
N THR A 83 -12.30 -3.14 -7.39
CA THR A 83 -13.48 -2.32 -7.16
C THR A 83 -13.15 -1.23 -6.14
N LEU A 84 -13.64 -0.02 -6.40
CA LEU A 84 -13.63 1.12 -5.49
C LEU A 84 -14.88 1.07 -4.60
N TRP A 85 -14.67 1.09 -3.30
CA TRP A 85 -15.69 0.96 -2.27
C TRP A 85 -15.74 2.19 -1.38
N LEU A 86 -16.93 2.45 -0.84
CA LEU A 86 -17.20 3.47 0.16
C LEU A 86 -17.80 2.80 1.40
N SER A 87 -17.12 2.93 2.53
CA SER A 87 -17.68 2.61 3.84
C SER A 87 -18.42 3.81 4.39
N ILE A 88 -19.68 3.59 4.77
CA ILE A 88 -20.54 4.57 5.43
C ILE A 88 -20.80 4.03 6.84
N ASP A 89 -20.81 4.94 7.82
CA ASP A 89 -20.92 4.58 9.22
C ASP A 89 -22.14 3.69 9.53
N GLY A 90 -21.91 2.54 10.16
CA GLY A 90 -22.95 1.57 10.52
C GLY A 90 -23.59 0.81 9.35
N GLU A 91 -23.11 1.00 8.13
CA GLU A 91 -23.64 0.36 6.91
C GLU A 91 -22.61 -0.55 6.24
N ALA A 92 -23.10 -1.48 5.42
CA ALA A 92 -22.23 -2.29 4.58
C ALA A 92 -21.54 -1.40 3.53
N PRO A 93 -20.27 -1.67 3.18
CA PRO A 93 -19.61 -0.94 2.10
C PRO A 93 -20.38 -1.00 0.79
N VAL A 94 -20.47 0.13 0.10
CA VAL A 94 -21.12 0.25 -1.22
C VAL A 94 -20.05 0.38 -2.30
N ALA A 95 -20.21 -0.35 -3.40
CA ALA A 95 -19.33 -0.19 -4.57
C ALA A 95 -19.67 1.12 -5.28
N LEU A 96 -18.64 1.92 -5.57
CA LEU A 96 -18.74 3.16 -6.35
C LEU A 96 -18.38 2.92 -7.82
N ALA A 97 -17.32 2.14 -8.07
CA ALA A 97 -16.86 1.83 -9.41
C ALA A 97 -16.21 0.44 -9.46
N SER A 98 -16.44 -0.30 -10.54
CA SER A 98 -15.84 -1.62 -10.80
C SER A 98 -14.83 -1.56 -11.93
N ASN A 99 -13.89 -2.52 -11.96
CA ASN A 99 -12.80 -2.60 -12.95
C ASN A 99 -11.89 -1.36 -12.90
N THR A 100 -11.60 -0.87 -11.69
CA THR A 100 -10.60 0.17 -11.51
C THR A 100 -9.22 -0.38 -11.85
N ALA A 101 -8.34 0.48 -12.36
CA ALA A 101 -7.02 0.05 -12.83
C ALA A 101 -6.12 -0.31 -11.63
N LEU A 102 -5.60 -1.54 -11.59
CA LEU A 102 -4.89 -2.10 -10.43
C LEU A 102 -3.68 -1.26 -9.96
N PHE A 103 -2.94 -0.69 -10.91
CA PHE A 103 -1.70 0.06 -10.68
C PHE A 103 -1.89 1.56 -10.51
N TYR A 104 -3.14 2.04 -10.47
CA TYR A 104 -3.41 3.46 -10.30
C TYR A 104 -4.24 3.64 -9.04
N PRO A 105 -3.68 4.29 -8.00
CA PRO A 105 -4.47 4.62 -6.83
C PRO A 105 -5.65 5.55 -7.22
N PHE A 106 -6.58 5.74 -6.32
CA PHE A 106 -7.54 6.84 -6.38
C PHE A 106 -7.04 8.05 -5.61
N ASP A 107 -7.62 9.21 -5.85
CA ASP A 107 -7.38 10.44 -5.10
C ASP A 107 -8.71 11.11 -4.75
N VAL A 108 -8.73 11.83 -3.64
CA VAL A 108 -9.85 12.68 -3.23
C VAL A 108 -9.50 14.10 -3.64
N THR A 109 -10.22 14.65 -4.60
CA THR A 109 -9.99 15.99 -5.13
C THR A 109 -10.42 17.07 -4.14
N GLU A 110 -9.93 18.30 -4.29
CA GLU A 110 -10.28 19.43 -3.41
C GLU A 110 -11.79 19.74 -3.38
N ASP A 111 -12.49 19.51 -4.50
CA ASP A 111 -13.94 19.66 -4.61
C ASP A 111 -14.72 18.44 -4.06
N GLY A 112 -14.01 17.46 -3.50
CA GLY A 112 -14.58 16.31 -2.81
C GLY A 112 -15.12 15.21 -3.72
N LEU A 113 -14.64 15.16 -4.97
CA LEU A 113 -14.83 14.02 -5.86
C LEU A 113 -13.73 12.99 -5.65
N ILE A 114 -13.95 11.78 -6.13
CA ILE A 114 -12.95 10.71 -6.16
C ILE A 114 -12.45 10.60 -7.59
N LEU A 115 -11.19 10.95 -7.84
CA LEU A 115 -10.47 10.64 -9.07
C LEU A 115 -10.07 9.16 -9.05
N TYR A 116 -10.35 8.43 -10.13
CA TYR A 116 -9.89 7.06 -10.28
C TYR A 116 -9.65 6.72 -11.75
N ALA A 117 -8.83 5.69 -11.97
CA ALA A 117 -8.53 5.14 -13.27
C ALA A 117 -9.33 3.86 -13.53
N ARG A 118 -9.71 3.62 -14.78
CA ARG A 118 -10.39 2.42 -15.24
C ARG A 118 -9.64 1.78 -16.40
N ASP A 119 -9.55 0.46 -16.35
CA ASP A 119 -9.07 -0.36 -17.47
C ASP A 119 -10.29 -1.01 -18.14
N GLU A 120 -10.63 -0.58 -19.36
CA GLU A 120 -11.76 -1.14 -20.10
C GLU A 120 -11.46 -2.52 -20.71
N THR A 121 -10.18 -2.89 -20.80
CA THR A 121 -9.70 -4.12 -21.42
C THR A 121 -9.18 -5.09 -20.37
N VAL A 122 -10.07 -5.59 -19.52
CA VAL A 122 -9.73 -6.70 -18.59
C VAL A 122 -9.17 -7.88 -19.39
N GLY A 123 -7.84 -8.08 -19.34
CA GLY A 123 -7.14 -9.19 -19.98
C GLY A 123 -6.39 -8.88 -21.28
N ASP A 124 -6.37 -7.64 -21.76
CA ASP A 124 -5.49 -7.18 -22.84
C ASP A 124 -4.81 -5.89 -22.36
N PRO A 125 -3.48 -5.87 -22.12
CA PRO A 125 -2.79 -4.69 -21.61
C PRO A 125 -2.71 -3.62 -22.70
N THR A 126 -3.84 -3.04 -23.05
CA THR A 126 -3.81 -1.72 -23.65
C THR A 126 -3.45 -0.77 -22.50
N PHE A 127 -2.30 -0.14 -22.59
CA PHE A 127 -1.83 0.84 -21.60
C PHE A 127 -2.57 2.17 -21.74
N ILE A 128 -3.81 2.10 -22.21
CA ILE A 128 -4.73 3.19 -22.39
C ILE A 128 -5.67 3.14 -21.20
N ILE A 129 -5.56 4.14 -20.33
CA ILE A 129 -6.29 4.16 -19.07
C ILE A 129 -7.23 5.36 -19.11
N ASP A 130 -8.51 5.09 -18.90
CA ASP A 130 -9.52 6.14 -18.81
C ASP A 130 -9.58 6.68 -17.38
N LEU A 131 -9.67 8.00 -17.26
CA LEU A 131 -9.75 8.71 -16.00
C LEU A 131 -11.19 9.20 -15.78
N TYR A 132 -11.68 8.97 -14.57
CA TYR A 132 -13.02 9.35 -14.15
C TYR A 132 -12.98 10.07 -12.81
N THR A 133 -14.00 10.91 -12.56
CA THR A 133 -14.35 11.38 -11.22
C THR A 133 -15.73 10.85 -10.83
N ILE A 134 -15.95 10.64 -9.53
CA ILE A 134 -17.26 10.22 -8.99
C ILE A 134 -17.51 10.87 -7.63
N ALA A 135 -18.76 11.20 -7.32
CA ALA A 135 -19.12 11.70 -5.99
C ALA A 135 -19.06 10.55 -4.95
N PRO A 136 -18.66 10.82 -3.69
CA PRO A 136 -18.53 9.81 -2.64
C PRO A 136 -19.88 9.46 -1.99
N GLU A 137 -20.83 9.01 -2.82
CA GLU A 137 -22.17 8.62 -2.43
C GLU A 137 -22.71 7.46 -3.28
N ALA A 138 -23.58 6.64 -2.67
CA ALA A 138 -24.15 5.48 -3.34
C ALA A 138 -24.98 5.89 -4.57
N GLY A 139 -24.72 5.24 -5.70
CA GLY A 139 -25.45 5.51 -6.95
C GLY A 139 -25.03 6.78 -7.68
N ALA A 140 -23.92 7.41 -7.29
CA ALA A 140 -23.31 8.47 -8.08
C ALA A 140 -22.90 7.95 -9.47
N GLU A 141 -23.08 8.78 -10.49
CA GLU A 141 -22.68 8.45 -11.87
C GLU A 141 -21.24 8.94 -12.13
N PRO A 142 -20.34 8.08 -12.62
CA PRO A 142 -19.00 8.49 -13.02
C PRO A 142 -19.00 9.55 -14.12
N GLN A 143 -18.05 10.48 -14.05
CA GLN A 143 -17.79 11.50 -15.05
C GLN A 143 -16.43 11.26 -15.69
N TYR A 144 -16.40 10.98 -16.98
CA TYR A 144 -15.16 10.86 -17.73
C TYR A 144 -14.45 12.22 -17.81
N ILE A 145 -13.17 12.25 -17.47
CA ILE A 145 -12.36 13.47 -17.51
C ILE A 145 -11.22 13.43 -18.53
N GLY A 146 -10.79 12.25 -18.97
CA GLY A 146 -9.71 12.12 -19.94
C GLY A 146 -9.15 10.71 -20.02
N GLN A 147 -8.09 10.55 -20.80
CA GLN A 147 -7.43 9.27 -21.06
C GLN A 147 -5.93 9.51 -21.08
N ILE A 148 -5.18 8.61 -20.44
CA ILE A 148 -3.71 8.57 -20.51
C ILE A 148 -3.31 7.39 -21.39
N ASP A 149 -2.34 7.62 -22.28
CA ASP A 149 -1.78 6.60 -23.15
C ASP A 149 -0.32 6.34 -22.73
N ASN A 150 -0.11 5.20 -22.07
CA ASN A 150 1.18 4.75 -21.58
C ASN A 150 1.80 3.67 -22.47
N THR A 151 1.32 3.51 -23.71
CA THR A 151 1.83 2.48 -24.63
C THR A 151 3.32 2.64 -24.95
N GLU A 152 3.86 3.85 -24.91
CA GLU A 152 5.30 4.12 -25.08
C GLU A 152 6.10 4.06 -23.77
N ALA A 153 5.42 4.10 -22.62
CA ALA A 153 6.06 4.11 -21.29
C ALA A 153 6.30 2.72 -20.70
N VAL A 154 5.88 1.66 -21.40
CA VAL A 154 6.00 0.27 -20.95
C VAL A 154 7.46 -0.15 -20.89
N SER A 155 8.02 -0.11 -19.69
CA SER A 155 9.25 -0.84 -19.39
C SER A 155 8.94 -2.33 -19.26
N PRO A 156 9.61 -3.24 -20.00
CA PRO A 156 9.52 -4.67 -19.75
C PRO A 156 10.05 -4.96 -18.33
N GLY A 157 9.17 -5.28 -17.38
CA GLY A 157 9.63 -5.47 -15.99
C GLY A 157 8.55 -5.60 -14.91
N CYS A 158 7.26 -5.44 -15.24
CA CYS A 158 6.15 -5.57 -14.27
C CYS A 158 5.95 -6.99 -13.73
N GLY A 159 6.76 -7.95 -14.20
CA GLY A 159 6.74 -9.33 -13.74
C GLY A 159 7.81 -9.54 -12.68
N GLY A 160 7.39 -9.94 -11.49
CA GLY A 160 8.28 -10.30 -10.40
C GLY A 160 7.50 -10.77 -9.19
N GLY A 161 8.15 -11.56 -8.37
CA GLY A 161 7.60 -12.04 -7.11
C GLY A 161 8.77 -12.38 -6.20
N SER A 162 8.55 -12.22 -4.90
CA SER A 162 9.51 -12.68 -3.91
C SER A 162 8.98 -13.98 -3.31
N PRO A 163 9.84 -14.93 -2.93
CA PRO A 163 9.44 -16.04 -2.07
C PRO A 163 9.38 -15.64 -0.58
N LEU A 164 9.78 -14.41 -0.23
CA LEU A 164 9.97 -13.97 1.14
C LEU A 164 8.75 -13.17 1.62
N PRO A 165 8.13 -13.53 2.77
CA PRO A 165 6.97 -12.80 3.28
C PRO A 165 7.29 -11.37 3.74
N THR A 166 8.54 -11.08 4.11
CA THR A 166 8.99 -9.72 4.41
C THR A 166 8.86 -8.80 3.20
N ASP A 167 9.19 -9.27 2.00
CA ASP A 167 9.03 -8.48 0.78
C ASP A 167 7.56 -8.27 0.45
N TRP A 168 6.70 -9.28 0.66
CA TRP A 168 5.26 -9.13 0.45
C TRP A 168 4.64 -8.09 1.38
N GLN A 169 5.04 -8.10 2.66
CA GLN A 169 4.60 -7.09 3.62
C GLN A 169 5.12 -5.71 3.23
N TYR A 170 6.39 -5.61 2.81
CA TYR A 170 6.94 -4.37 2.31
C TYR A 170 6.16 -3.84 1.10
N TRP A 171 5.88 -4.68 0.11
CA TRP A 171 5.12 -4.27 -1.07
C TRP A 171 3.66 -3.91 -0.76
N ALA A 172 3.05 -4.56 0.23
CA ALA A 172 1.72 -4.17 0.70
C ALA A 172 1.73 -2.77 1.35
N GLU A 173 2.80 -2.41 2.06
CA GLU A 173 2.92 -1.10 2.70
C GLU A 173 3.21 0.01 1.68
N VAL A 174 4.18 -0.20 0.79
CA VAL A 174 4.77 0.90 -0.02
C VAL A 174 4.63 0.70 -1.53
N GLY A 175 3.90 -0.32 -1.99
CA GLY A 175 3.78 -0.65 -3.39
C GLY A 175 4.85 -1.63 -3.90
N PHE A 176 4.60 -2.21 -5.06
CA PHE A 176 5.41 -3.30 -5.61
C PHE A 176 6.87 -2.88 -5.77
N GLY A 177 7.80 -3.69 -5.27
CA GLY A 177 9.23 -3.43 -5.38
C GLY A 177 9.75 -2.29 -4.49
N GLY A 178 8.95 -1.74 -3.59
CA GLY A 178 9.32 -0.53 -2.85
C GLY A 178 8.95 0.76 -3.58
N SER A 179 8.00 0.67 -4.50
CA SER A 179 7.61 1.81 -5.30
C SER A 179 6.11 1.98 -5.34
N HIS A 180 5.64 3.09 -4.78
CA HIS A 180 4.23 3.41 -4.79
C HIS A 180 3.84 4.08 -6.09
N HIS A 181 2.66 3.71 -6.58
CA HIS A 181 2.03 4.40 -7.68
C HIS A 181 1.34 5.67 -7.20
N THR A 182 1.23 6.64 -8.09
CA THR A 182 0.57 7.92 -7.86
C THR A 182 -0.49 8.11 -8.95
N LEU A 183 -1.64 8.63 -8.56
CA LEU A 183 -2.67 9.21 -9.41
C LEU A 183 -3.32 10.29 -8.56
N ALA A 184 -3.15 11.55 -8.92
CA ALA A 184 -3.64 12.65 -8.10
C ALA A 184 -3.98 13.88 -8.93
N MET A 185 -5.09 14.53 -8.58
CA MET A 185 -5.51 15.79 -9.18
C MET A 185 -4.71 16.95 -8.61
N THR A 186 -4.24 17.86 -9.47
CA THR A 186 -3.52 19.08 -9.10
C THR A 186 -4.10 20.28 -9.85
N PRO A 187 -3.75 21.52 -9.47
CA PRO A 187 -4.13 22.71 -10.24
C PRO A 187 -3.63 22.70 -11.69
N TYR A 188 -2.61 21.88 -12.01
CA TYR A 188 -1.95 21.82 -13.32
C TYR A 188 -2.40 20.63 -14.18
N GLY A 189 -3.10 19.65 -13.60
CA GLY A 189 -3.53 18.44 -14.30
C GLY A 189 -3.61 17.23 -13.38
N VAL A 190 -3.48 16.03 -13.95
CA VAL A 190 -3.37 14.78 -13.18
C VAL A 190 -1.92 14.35 -13.14
N VAL A 191 -1.32 14.28 -11.95
CA VAL A 191 -0.04 13.62 -11.75
C VAL A 191 -0.28 12.12 -11.68
N TYR A 192 0.51 11.33 -12.41
CA TYR A 192 0.39 9.89 -12.38
C TYR A 192 1.72 9.18 -12.64
N THR A 193 1.82 7.93 -12.19
CA THR A 193 2.97 7.07 -12.47
C THR A 193 2.90 6.50 -13.89
N LEU A 194 3.98 6.62 -14.65
CA LEU A 194 4.07 6.17 -16.04
C LEU A 194 4.30 4.65 -16.19
N ASP A 195 5.01 4.05 -15.24
CA ASP A 195 5.39 2.64 -15.28
C ASP A 195 4.85 1.84 -14.10
N CYS A 196 4.88 0.53 -14.25
CA CYS A 196 4.39 -0.39 -13.22
C CYS A 196 5.33 -0.52 -12.01
N ILE A 197 6.54 0.03 -12.07
CA ILE A 197 7.54 -0.05 -10.99
C ILE A 197 7.67 1.26 -10.22
N GLY A 198 6.80 2.25 -10.45
CA GLY A 198 6.74 3.49 -9.67
C GLY A 198 7.92 4.45 -9.85
N GLU A 199 8.82 4.22 -10.82
CA GLU A 199 10.08 4.98 -10.94
C GLU A 199 9.98 6.21 -11.85
N ARG A 200 8.87 6.37 -12.57
CA ARG A 200 8.64 7.48 -13.50
C ARG A 200 7.28 8.13 -13.29
N THR A 201 7.23 9.45 -13.39
CA THR A 201 6.06 10.27 -13.11
C THR A 201 5.77 11.21 -14.28
N ALA A 202 4.49 11.43 -14.59
CA ALA A 202 4.07 12.42 -15.58
C ALA A 202 2.91 13.29 -15.08
N LEU A 203 2.74 14.43 -15.74
CA LEU A 203 1.61 15.33 -15.63
C LEU A 203 0.75 15.24 -16.89
N PHE A 204 -0.52 14.86 -16.73
CA PHE A 204 -1.54 14.90 -17.76
C PHE A 204 -2.33 16.21 -17.70
N ASN A 205 -2.19 17.06 -18.71
CA ASN A 205 -3.01 18.25 -18.86
C ASN A 205 -4.37 17.88 -19.47
N ILE A 206 -5.39 17.82 -18.60
CA ILE A 206 -6.75 17.44 -18.95
C ILE A 206 -7.34 18.31 -20.07
N LYS A 207 -6.99 19.62 -20.12
CA LYS A 207 -7.56 20.56 -21.10
C LYS A 207 -6.98 20.37 -22.50
N GLU A 208 -5.69 20.08 -22.56
CA GLU A 208 -4.96 19.97 -23.82
C GLU A 208 -4.86 18.52 -24.32
N GLY A 209 -5.09 17.55 -23.43
CA GLY A 209 -4.86 16.13 -23.70
C GLY A 209 -3.38 15.78 -23.83
N THR A 210 -2.48 16.63 -23.30
CA THR A 210 -1.02 16.46 -23.41
C THR A 210 -0.46 15.82 -22.15
N ILE A 211 0.57 15.00 -22.33
CA ILE A 211 1.31 14.32 -21.26
C ILE A 211 2.73 14.85 -21.26
N THR A 212 3.22 15.25 -20.09
CA THR A 212 4.59 15.71 -19.89
C THR A 212 5.23 14.88 -18.78
N GLU A 213 6.31 14.17 -19.09
CA GLU A 213 7.11 13.48 -18.08
C GLU A 213 7.81 14.48 -17.15
N ILE A 214 7.83 14.17 -15.85
CA ILE A 214 8.45 14.99 -14.80
C ILE A 214 9.73 14.28 -14.36
N GLY A 215 10.88 14.89 -14.63
CA GLY A 215 12.19 14.30 -14.34
C GLY A 215 12.49 13.05 -15.17
N ASP A 216 13.75 12.60 -15.17
CA ASP A 216 14.15 11.34 -15.83
C ASP A 216 15.41 10.76 -15.15
N PRO A 217 15.28 9.74 -14.26
CA PRO A 217 14.05 9.18 -13.67
C PRO A 217 13.58 9.97 -12.44
N PHE A 218 12.26 10.03 -12.18
CA PHE A 218 11.67 10.61 -10.96
C PHE A 218 10.37 9.90 -10.59
N GLY A 219 10.35 9.28 -9.42
CA GLY A 219 9.30 8.37 -8.96
C GLY A 219 9.19 8.30 -7.45
N ASN A 220 8.34 7.41 -6.95
CA ASN A 220 7.95 7.35 -5.53
C ASN A 220 7.54 8.73 -5.01
N VAL A 221 6.57 9.37 -5.67
CA VAL A 221 6.24 10.78 -5.42
C VAL A 221 5.04 10.98 -4.51
N THR A 222 5.08 12.00 -3.67
CA THR A 222 3.96 12.46 -2.83
C THR A 222 3.75 13.96 -3.02
N LEU A 223 2.49 14.40 -2.98
CA LEU A 223 2.11 15.80 -3.21
C LEU A 223 2.26 16.63 -1.93
N SER A 224 2.70 17.87 -2.09
CA SER A 224 2.58 18.91 -1.04
C SER A 224 1.12 19.16 -0.68
N ALA A 225 0.85 19.76 0.47
CA ALA A 225 -0.52 20.04 0.93
C ALA A 225 -1.28 20.95 -0.04
N ASP A 226 -0.58 21.88 -0.70
CA ASP A 226 -1.14 22.78 -1.72
C ASP A 226 -1.22 22.17 -3.13
N ARG A 227 -0.75 20.92 -3.29
CA ARG A 227 -0.73 20.15 -4.54
C ARG A 227 0.03 20.84 -5.69
N THR A 228 0.97 21.72 -5.39
CA THR A 228 1.79 22.40 -6.41
C THR A 228 3.18 21.81 -6.58
N GLN A 229 3.63 20.98 -5.63
CA GLN A 229 4.94 20.35 -5.66
C GLN A 229 4.84 18.84 -5.43
N LEU A 230 5.81 18.12 -5.98
CA LEU A 230 6.04 16.70 -5.70
C LEU A 230 7.34 16.54 -4.93
N LEU A 231 7.30 15.83 -3.82
CA LEU A 231 8.48 15.25 -3.18
C LEU A 231 8.61 13.83 -3.68
N GLY A 232 9.81 13.41 -4.07
CA GLY A 232 10.03 12.09 -4.64
C GLY A 232 11.48 11.65 -4.56
N THR A 233 11.75 10.62 -5.34
CA THR A 233 13.08 10.04 -5.47
C THR A 233 13.54 10.09 -6.92
N THR A 234 14.84 10.30 -7.11
CA THR A 234 15.52 10.16 -8.40
C THR A 234 16.77 9.30 -8.23
N PHE A 235 17.35 8.82 -9.30
CA PHE A 235 18.63 8.10 -9.26
C PHE A 235 19.38 8.28 -10.57
N ASP A 236 20.69 8.10 -10.54
CA ASP A 236 21.50 8.06 -11.75
C ASP A 236 21.35 6.67 -12.41
N PRO A 237 20.79 6.57 -13.63
CA PRO A 237 20.65 5.29 -14.32
C PRO A 237 21.99 4.61 -14.61
N GLU A 238 23.08 5.37 -14.74
CA GLU A 238 24.44 4.86 -14.98
C GLU A 238 25.10 4.35 -13.69
N HIS A 239 24.65 4.84 -12.53
CA HIS A 239 25.23 4.53 -11.21
C HIS A 239 24.15 4.11 -10.20
N ARG A 240 23.32 3.12 -10.56
CA ARG A 240 22.24 2.60 -9.70
C ARG A 240 22.71 2.13 -8.33
N ASP A 241 23.98 1.76 -8.19
CA ASP A 241 24.61 1.36 -6.93
C ASP A 241 24.78 2.51 -5.93
N ALA A 242 24.72 3.77 -6.38
CA ALA A 242 24.69 4.95 -5.52
C ALA A 242 23.37 5.10 -4.74
N GLY A 243 22.32 4.37 -5.15
CA GLY A 243 20.99 4.44 -4.55
C GLY A 243 20.19 5.67 -4.98
N LYS A 244 18.98 5.81 -4.44
CA LYS A 244 18.09 6.93 -4.78
C LYS A 244 18.43 8.18 -3.95
N GLN A 245 18.17 9.34 -4.54
CA GLN A 245 18.33 10.66 -3.96
C GLN A 245 16.97 11.32 -3.74
N LEU A 246 16.90 12.21 -2.77
CA LEU A 246 15.73 13.05 -2.52
C LEU A 246 15.59 14.10 -3.63
N ALA A 247 14.38 14.33 -4.12
CA ALA A 247 14.12 15.37 -5.12
C ALA A 247 12.75 16.02 -4.94
N ILE A 248 12.63 17.28 -5.35
CA ILE A 248 11.37 18.02 -5.42
C ILE A 248 11.14 18.51 -6.85
N ALA A 249 9.92 18.35 -7.35
CA ALA A 249 9.49 18.89 -8.62
C ALA A 249 8.44 20.00 -8.43
N ASP A 250 8.61 21.12 -9.12
CA ASP A 250 7.59 22.17 -9.25
C ASP A 250 6.65 21.81 -10.41
N LEU A 251 5.35 21.68 -10.15
CA LEU A 251 4.39 21.25 -11.17
C LEU A 251 4.03 22.35 -12.18
N ALA A 252 4.28 23.61 -11.85
CA ALA A 252 4.02 24.72 -12.76
C ALA A 252 5.11 24.82 -13.84
N THR A 253 6.37 24.60 -13.46
CA THR A 253 7.52 24.73 -14.37
C THR A 253 8.00 23.38 -14.90
N GLY A 254 7.77 22.28 -14.17
CA GLY A 254 8.34 20.97 -14.44
C GLY A 254 9.80 20.85 -13.99
N ASP A 255 10.35 21.85 -13.31
CA ASP A 255 11.74 21.82 -12.84
C ASP A 255 11.89 20.85 -11.67
N VAL A 256 12.93 20.02 -11.71
CA VAL A 256 13.28 19.05 -10.66
C VAL A 256 14.58 19.48 -9.98
N GLN A 257 14.53 19.64 -8.66
CA GLN A 257 15.69 19.91 -7.81
C GLN A 257 16.04 18.68 -6.99
N THR A 258 17.32 18.28 -6.99
CA THR A 258 17.83 17.16 -6.19
C THR A 258 18.55 17.65 -4.94
N PHE A 259 18.52 16.82 -3.90
CA PHE A 259 19.14 17.10 -2.60
C PHE A 259 20.05 15.93 -2.20
N GLU A 260 21.22 16.28 -1.66
CA GLU A 260 22.15 15.30 -1.10
C GLU A 260 21.74 14.96 0.34
N THR A 261 21.46 13.68 0.60
CA THR A 261 21.12 13.13 1.92
C THR A 261 22.30 12.34 2.49
N GLU A 262 22.34 12.14 3.81
CA GLU A 262 23.41 11.36 4.45
C GLU A 262 23.39 9.87 4.04
N MET A 263 22.21 9.36 3.67
CA MET A 263 21.96 7.98 3.28
C MET A 263 21.07 7.90 2.04
N PRO A 264 21.14 6.82 1.24
CA PRO A 264 20.23 6.61 0.13
C PRO A 264 18.76 6.59 0.58
N VAL A 265 17.91 7.24 -0.20
CA VAL A 265 16.49 7.37 0.06
C VAL A 265 15.76 6.11 -0.41
N ASP A 266 14.77 5.67 0.37
CA ASP A 266 13.88 4.57 0.01
C ASP A 266 12.44 5.08 -0.22
N GLN A 267 11.75 5.49 0.84
CA GLN A 267 10.43 6.15 0.81
C GLN A 267 10.51 7.61 1.26
N VAL A 268 9.53 8.42 0.87
CA VAL A 268 9.44 9.84 1.21
C VAL A 268 8.05 10.25 1.71
N ALA A 269 8.00 11.23 2.61
CA ALA A 269 6.78 11.88 3.08
C ALA A 269 7.04 13.37 3.38
N TRP A 270 6.05 14.23 3.20
CA TRP A 270 6.13 15.63 3.61
C TRP A 270 5.98 15.79 5.14
N SER A 271 6.57 16.85 5.70
CA SER A 271 6.13 17.39 6.99
C SER A 271 4.75 18.02 6.89
N ALA A 272 4.07 18.17 8.03
CA ALA A 272 2.75 18.79 8.05
C ALA A 272 2.75 20.26 7.56
N SER A 273 3.92 20.93 7.66
CA SER A 273 4.18 22.30 7.21
C SER A 273 4.76 22.41 5.80
N ASP A 274 5.05 21.28 5.13
CA ASP A 274 5.77 21.19 3.85
C ASP A 274 7.18 21.84 3.84
N ASP A 275 7.77 22.15 5.00
CA ASP A 275 9.12 22.74 5.10
C ASP A 275 10.26 21.71 5.17
N SER A 276 9.90 20.43 5.34
CA SER A 276 10.82 19.32 5.54
C SER A 276 10.31 18.07 4.82
N ALA A 277 11.24 17.20 4.48
CA ALA A 277 10.96 15.86 3.99
C ALA A 277 11.32 14.84 5.06
N PHE A 278 10.44 13.88 5.31
CA PHE A 278 10.80 12.63 5.98
C PHE A 278 11.18 11.60 4.93
N TYR A 279 12.21 10.80 5.22
CA TYR A 279 12.59 9.71 4.35
C TYR A 279 13.05 8.48 5.12
N THR A 280 12.83 7.32 4.52
CA THR A 280 13.28 6.03 5.06
C THR A 280 14.59 5.61 4.41
N VAL A 281 15.36 4.80 5.13
CA VAL A 281 16.56 4.12 4.63
C VAL A 281 16.34 2.62 4.74
N TYR A 282 16.61 1.91 3.65
CA TYR A 282 16.59 0.45 3.56
C TYR A 282 17.85 -0.02 2.83
N GLN A 283 18.88 -0.42 3.58
CA GLN A 283 20.16 -0.83 3.00
C GLN A 283 20.62 -2.17 3.56
N SER A 284 20.86 -3.13 2.66
CA SER A 284 21.42 -4.44 3.02
C SER A 284 22.78 -4.29 3.68
N ARG A 285 22.97 -5.03 4.76
CA ARG A 285 24.25 -5.15 5.46
C ARG A 285 25.04 -6.34 4.95
N THR A 286 26.34 -6.37 5.29
CA THR A 286 27.19 -7.52 4.98
C THR A 286 26.93 -8.69 5.91
N GLU A 287 26.43 -8.44 7.12
CA GLU A 287 25.97 -9.48 8.03
C GLU A 287 24.63 -10.08 7.59
N SER A 288 24.43 -11.36 7.92
CA SER A 288 23.21 -12.09 7.68
C SER A 288 22.51 -12.48 8.97
N ILE A 289 21.22 -12.81 8.87
CA ILE A 289 20.47 -13.40 9.97
C ILE A 289 21.18 -14.70 10.39
N PRO A 290 21.51 -14.86 11.69
CA PRO A 290 22.07 -16.12 12.18
C PRO A 290 21.08 -17.28 11.99
N VAL A 291 21.51 -18.32 11.29
CA VAL A 291 20.74 -19.55 11.06
C VAL A 291 21.49 -20.74 11.67
N THR A 292 20.78 -21.59 12.40
CA THR A 292 21.33 -22.84 12.93
C THR A 292 21.41 -23.92 11.85
N GLN A 293 22.25 -24.95 12.02
CA GLN A 293 22.35 -26.04 11.04
C GLN A 293 21.00 -26.73 10.79
N ALA A 294 20.19 -26.92 11.84
CA ALA A 294 18.87 -27.55 11.70
C ALA A 294 17.91 -26.70 10.86
N GLN A 295 17.90 -25.38 11.07
CA GLN A 295 17.11 -24.46 10.24
C GLN A 295 17.62 -24.41 8.80
N GLU A 296 18.94 -24.41 8.59
CA GLU A 296 19.53 -24.46 7.25
C GLU A 296 19.12 -25.75 6.52
N ASP A 297 19.16 -26.90 7.19
CA ASP A 297 18.73 -28.18 6.63
C ASP A 297 17.24 -28.17 6.26
N ALA A 298 16.39 -27.60 7.12
CA ALA A 298 14.95 -27.46 6.88
C ALA A 298 14.64 -26.52 5.71
N LEU A 299 15.31 -25.37 5.63
CA LEU A 299 15.19 -24.42 4.52
C LEU A 299 15.63 -25.07 3.20
N ARG A 300 16.78 -25.75 3.19
CA ARG A 300 17.26 -26.46 1.99
C ARG A 300 16.28 -27.53 1.53
N ALA A 301 15.74 -28.31 2.47
CA ALA A 301 14.73 -29.32 2.16
C ALA A 301 13.46 -28.68 1.57
N SER A 302 12.98 -27.57 2.14
CA SER A 302 11.78 -26.89 1.70
C SER A 302 11.94 -26.28 0.30
N PHE A 303 13.08 -25.63 0.02
CA PHE A 303 13.34 -25.00 -1.27
C PHE A 303 13.95 -25.93 -2.32
N GLY A 304 14.18 -27.22 -1.98
CA GLY A 304 14.83 -28.18 -2.89
C GLY A 304 16.26 -27.80 -3.27
N LEU A 305 17.00 -27.15 -2.37
CA LEU A 305 18.38 -26.69 -2.59
C LEU A 305 19.38 -27.85 -2.43
N GLU A 306 20.46 -27.82 -3.22
CA GLU A 306 21.53 -28.82 -3.16
C GLU A 306 22.38 -28.71 -1.89
N ASP A 307 23.07 -29.80 -1.54
CA ASP A 307 24.01 -29.83 -0.43
C ASP A 307 25.14 -28.80 -0.60
N GLY A 308 25.31 -27.92 0.40
CA GLY A 308 26.31 -26.85 0.40
C GLY A 308 25.83 -25.50 -0.14
N THR A 309 24.57 -25.38 -0.56
CA THR A 309 23.95 -24.07 -0.85
C THR A 309 23.45 -23.45 0.45
N VAL A 310 24.14 -22.42 0.92
CA VAL A 310 23.77 -21.69 2.15
C VAL A 310 22.66 -20.69 1.80
N ALA A 311 21.50 -20.83 2.43
CA ALA A 311 20.50 -19.77 2.41
C ALA A 311 20.98 -18.63 3.33
N SER A 312 21.42 -17.52 2.73
CA SER A 312 21.80 -16.32 3.48
C SER A 312 20.69 -15.28 3.35
N PHE A 313 20.21 -14.78 4.50
CA PHE A 313 19.21 -13.73 4.58
C PHE A 313 19.87 -12.48 5.14
N ALA A 314 19.76 -11.35 4.43
CA ALA A 314 20.43 -10.12 4.83
C ALA A 314 19.84 -9.54 6.13
N LEU A 315 20.70 -8.90 6.92
CA LEU A 315 20.27 -7.86 7.86
C LEU A 315 20.23 -6.52 7.13
N TYR A 316 19.48 -5.57 7.67
CA TYR A 316 19.30 -4.26 7.04
C TYR A 316 19.63 -3.14 8.02
N THR A 317 20.21 -2.07 7.49
CA THR A 317 20.23 -0.76 8.14
C THR A 317 18.89 -0.10 7.83
N VAL A 318 18.10 0.15 8.88
CA VAL A 318 16.76 0.73 8.78
C VAL A 318 16.71 2.02 9.57
N GLN A 319 16.39 3.14 8.91
CA GLN A 319 16.31 4.45 9.56
C GLN A 319 15.10 5.24 9.04
N LEU A 320 14.61 6.13 9.89
CA LEU A 320 13.72 7.24 9.51
C LEU A 320 14.44 8.54 9.83
N ARG A 321 14.46 9.44 8.85
CA ARG A 321 15.26 10.66 8.87
C ARG A 321 14.42 11.85 8.43
N GLN A 322 14.80 13.04 8.87
CA GLN A 322 14.20 14.31 8.45
C GLN A 322 15.25 15.14 7.72
N PHE A 323 14.88 15.67 6.57
CA PHE A 323 15.67 16.59 5.77
C PHE A 323 14.96 17.95 5.74
N ASP A 324 15.59 18.98 6.30
CA ASP A 324 15.09 20.36 6.28
C ASP A 324 15.39 20.99 4.91
N LEU A 325 14.35 21.39 4.18
CA LEU A 325 14.48 21.87 2.80
C LEU A 325 15.07 23.27 2.68
N THR A 326 15.15 24.02 3.78
CA THR A 326 15.71 25.38 3.82
C THR A 326 17.18 25.36 4.24
N THR A 327 17.51 24.61 5.29
CA THR A 327 18.85 24.57 5.87
C THR A 327 19.70 23.43 5.31
N HIS A 328 19.07 22.45 4.64
CA HIS A 328 19.66 21.21 4.16
C HIS A 328 20.28 20.38 5.29
N SER A 329 19.75 20.50 6.52
CA SER A 329 20.15 19.64 7.62
C SER A 329 19.45 18.30 7.53
N ASP A 330 20.20 17.22 7.74
CA ASP A 330 19.72 15.85 7.76
C ASP A 330 19.82 15.28 9.18
N THR A 331 18.68 14.91 9.76
CA THR A 331 18.58 14.48 11.15
C THR A 331 18.03 13.05 11.24
N LEU A 332 18.75 12.17 11.92
CA LEU A 332 18.27 10.84 12.28
C LEU A 332 17.16 10.96 13.35
N LEU A 333 15.96 10.49 13.03
CA LEU A 333 14.82 10.49 13.95
C LEU A 333 14.64 9.15 14.66
N TYR A 334 14.84 8.06 13.92
CA TYR A 334 14.66 6.70 14.43
C TYR A 334 15.61 5.73 13.73
N SER A 335 16.11 4.74 14.47
CA SER A 335 16.90 3.64 13.96
C SER A 335 16.27 2.32 14.38
N GLY A 336 16.01 1.46 13.39
CA GLY A 336 15.55 0.10 13.62
C GLY A 336 16.61 -0.76 14.31
N SER A 337 16.15 -1.77 15.06
CA SER A 337 17.01 -2.84 15.57
C SER A 337 17.33 -3.88 14.50
N ASP A 338 18.18 -4.87 14.82
CA ASP A 338 18.48 -6.00 13.93
C ASP A 338 17.25 -6.87 13.58
N GLU A 339 16.14 -6.72 14.32
CA GLU A 339 14.87 -7.41 14.06
C GLU A 339 14.01 -6.69 13.01
N VAL A 340 14.45 -5.54 12.49
CA VAL A 340 13.70 -4.73 11.52
C VAL A 340 14.28 -4.91 10.13
N ALA A 341 13.42 -5.19 9.15
CA ALA A 341 13.83 -5.25 7.75
C ALA A 341 13.64 -3.93 7.04
N SER A 342 12.51 -3.24 7.25
CA SER A 342 12.20 -1.98 6.59
C SER A 342 11.18 -1.14 7.38
N ILE A 343 11.06 0.12 6.99
CA ILE A 343 9.96 1.01 7.35
C ILE A 343 9.07 1.14 6.11
N GLY A 344 7.77 0.97 6.31
CA GLY A 344 6.79 1.10 5.24
C GLY A 344 6.28 2.53 5.10
N ARG A 345 4.99 2.72 5.32
CA ARG A 345 4.32 4.02 5.21
C ARG A 345 4.79 4.97 6.30
N VAL A 346 4.87 6.25 5.97
CA VAL A 346 5.17 7.34 6.90
C VAL A 346 4.13 8.43 6.73
N TYR A 347 3.51 8.86 7.82
CA TYR A 347 2.50 9.90 7.86
C TYR A 347 2.88 10.95 8.89
N ALA A 348 2.97 12.22 8.47
CA ALA A 348 2.95 13.35 9.38
C ALA A 348 1.49 13.64 9.75
N VAL A 349 1.10 13.33 10.98
CA VAL A 349 -0.27 13.58 11.47
C VAL A 349 -0.44 15.05 11.88
N ASP A 350 0.62 15.62 12.44
CA ASP A 350 0.76 17.02 12.81
C ASP A 350 2.27 17.37 12.88
N GLU A 351 2.58 18.58 13.34
CA GLU A 351 3.95 19.11 13.46
C GLU A 351 4.86 18.35 14.45
N ASP A 352 4.29 17.53 15.35
CA ASP A 352 5.02 16.84 16.41
C ASP A 352 4.83 15.31 16.37
N THR A 353 3.98 14.79 15.48
CA THR A 353 3.60 13.38 15.46
C THR A 353 3.81 12.76 14.09
N LEU A 354 4.67 11.74 14.04
CA LEU A 354 4.73 10.80 12.92
C LEU A 354 4.07 9.47 13.28
N ILE A 355 3.36 8.89 12.33
CA ILE A 355 2.95 7.49 12.37
C ILE A 355 3.63 6.76 11.23
N PHE A 356 4.27 5.63 11.52
CA PHE A 356 4.92 4.83 10.49
C PHE A 356 4.77 3.34 10.76
N SER A 357 4.88 2.55 9.69
CA SER A 357 4.87 1.09 9.80
C SER A 357 6.29 0.51 9.82
N GLN A 358 6.49 -0.52 10.63
CA GLN A 358 7.74 -1.24 10.76
C GLN A 358 7.51 -2.70 10.37
N ILE A 359 8.30 -3.20 9.42
CA ILE A 359 8.23 -4.58 8.97
C ILE A 359 9.39 -5.35 9.60
N PRO A 360 9.10 -6.44 10.34
CA PRO A 360 10.15 -7.24 10.95
C PRO A 360 10.93 -8.06 9.90
N ASN A 361 12.12 -8.47 10.29
CA ASN A 361 12.99 -9.29 9.48
C ASN A 361 12.64 -10.79 9.63
N LEU A 362 13.28 -11.66 8.85
CA LEU A 362 12.84 -13.05 8.63
C LEU A 362 13.15 -14.02 9.78
N GLN A 363 13.64 -13.56 10.94
CA GLN A 363 14.09 -14.44 12.03
C GLN A 363 12.98 -15.41 12.48
N ARG A 364 11.75 -14.91 12.66
CA ARG A 364 10.62 -15.76 13.07
C ARG A 364 10.22 -16.75 11.97
N TRP A 365 10.17 -16.30 10.71
CA TRP A 365 9.86 -17.16 9.58
C TRP A 365 10.87 -18.31 9.45
N ILE A 366 12.17 -18.03 9.59
CA ILE A 366 13.25 -19.04 9.58
C ILE A 366 13.09 -20.02 10.75
N ALA A 367 12.78 -19.51 11.94
CA ALA A 367 12.56 -20.35 13.12
C ALA A 367 11.37 -21.29 12.94
N ASP A 368 10.23 -20.77 12.48
CA ASP A 368 9.00 -21.53 12.29
C ASP A 368 9.17 -22.65 11.23
N ILE A 369 9.97 -22.42 10.18
CA ILE A 369 10.35 -23.48 9.21
C ILE A 369 11.23 -24.54 9.88
N GLY A 370 12.25 -24.13 10.63
CA GLY A 370 13.14 -25.04 11.35
C GLY A 370 12.42 -25.91 12.38
N ASP A 371 11.38 -25.37 13.01
CA ASP A 371 10.53 -26.05 13.98
C ASP A 371 9.41 -26.88 13.33
N GLY A 372 9.26 -26.80 11.99
CA GLY A 372 8.25 -27.54 11.23
C GLY A 372 6.83 -27.02 11.42
N VAL A 373 6.65 -25.74 11.76
CA VAL A 373 5.34 -25.09 11.93
C VAL A 373 4.60 -25.01 10.59
N PHE A 374 5.31 -24.72 9.50
CA PHE A 374 4.80 -24.79 8.13
C PHE A 374 5.94 -25.15 7.16
N ASP A 375 5.55 -25.62 5.97
CA ASP A 375 6.44 -25.85 4.84
C ASP A 375 6.18 -24.76 3.78
N PRO A 376 7.13 -23.86 3.48
CA PRO A 376 6.93 -22.79 2.51
C PRO A 376 6.71 -23.29 1.08
N ALA A 377 7.03 -24.56 0.78
CA ALA A 377 6.77 -25.19 -0.50
C ALA A 377 5.40 -25.88 -0.59
N ALA A 378 4.64 -25.97 0.51
CA ALA A 378 3.29 -26.52 0.48
C ALA A 378 2.31 -25.55 -0.22
N PRO A 379 1.33 -26.07 -0.99
CA PRO A 379 0.45 -25.23 -1.83
C PRO A 379 -0.51 -24.34 -1.02
N PHE A 380 -0.69 -23.10 -1.50
CA PHE A 380 -1.68 -22.03 -1.24
C PHE A 380 -2.18 -21.71 0.20
N ASP A 381 -2.34 -22.66 1.12
CA ASP A 381 -2.71 -22.41 2.53
C ASP A 381 -1.54 -21.83 3.35
N THR A 382 -0.36 -21.72 2.72
CA THR A 382 0.88 -21.27 3.37
C THR A 382 1.09 -19.77 3.28
N THR A 383 0.45 -19.03 2.36
CA THR A 383 0.70 -17.59 2.22
C THR A 383 0.26 -16.82 3.46
N THR A 384 -0.94 -17.08 3.97
CA THR A 384 -1.43 -16.44 5.21
C THR A 384 -0.57 -16.81 6.42
N ALA A 385 -0.19 -18.08 6.54
CA ALA A 385 0.67 -18.55 7.62
C ALA A 385 2.06 -17.89 7.57
N GLN A 386 2.65 -17.77 6.37
CA GLN A 386 3.93 -17.10 6.16
C GLN A 386 3.86 -15.61 6.48
N ILE A 387 2.83 -14.89 6.01
CA ILE A 387 2.61 -13.47 6.31
C ILE A 387 2.46 -13.25 7.83
N ALA A 388 1.78 -14.14 8.55
CA ALA A 388 1.61 -14.05 10.00
C ALA A 388 2.92 -14.17 10.81
N THR A 389 4.00 -14.68 10.20
CA THR A 389 5.34 -14.67 10.81
C THR A 389 6.04 -13.32 10.76
N VAL A 390 5.54 -12.40 9.92
CA VAL A 390 6.12 -11.07 9.69
C VAL A 390 5.08 -9.99 10.03
N PRO A 391 4.66 -9.87 11.31
CA PRO A 391 3.59 -8.96 11.69
C PRO A 391 4.05 -7.50 11.59
N VAL A 392 3.42 -6.73 10.69
CA VAL A 392 3.65 -5.28 10.59
C VAL A 392 3.25 -4.61 11.89
N LYS A 393 4.14 -3.77 12.43
CA LYS A 393 3.86 -2.91 13.58
C LYS A 393 3.56 -1.50 13.10
N VAL A 394 2.62 -0.84 13.77
CA VAL A 394 2.35 0.59 13.58
C VAL A 394 2.90 1.32 14.79
N LEU A 395 3.78 2.29 14.55
CA LEU A 395 4.49 3.05 15.58
C LEU A 395 4.12 4.53 15.48
N LYS A 396 4.04 5.18 16.63
CA LYS A 396 3.97 6.64 16.78
C LYS A 396 5.32 7.16 17.25
N LEU A 397 5.88 8.15 16.56
CA LEU A 397 7.04 8.92 17.00
C LEU A 397 6.60 10.35 17.35
N THR A 398 6.97 10.81 18.54
CA THR A 398 6.84 12.22 18.95
C THR A 398 8.14 12.96 18.64
N LEU A 399 8.13 13.90 17.71
CA LEU A 399 9.33 14.55 17.17
C LEU A 399 10.10 15.36 18.23
N SER A 400 9.40 16.09 19.08
CA SER A 400 9.98 16.95 20.12
C SER A 400 10.71 16.18 21.22
N THR A 401 10.35 14.91 21.46
CA THR A 401 10.92 14.08 22.52
C THR A 401 11.75 12.91 21.99
N GLY A 402 11.58 12.52 20.73
CA GLY A 402 12.14 11.29 20.15
C GLY A 402 11.49 10.01 20.69
N GLU A 403 10.37 10.11 21.40
CA GLU A 403 9.71 8.95 22.01
C GLU A 403 8.95 8.14 20.94
N VAL A 404 9.18 6.82 20.92
CA VAL A 404 8.51 5.89 20.02
C VAL A 404 7.60 4.95 20.80
N ASN A 405 6.33 4.93 20.44
CA ASN A 405 5.29 4.11 21.07
C ASN A 405 4.61 3.21 20.04
N GLU A 406 4.34 1.95 20.39
CA GLU A 406 3.58 1.04 19.54
C GLU A 406 2.08 1.38 19.60
N ILE A 407 1.46 1.61 18.44
CA ILE A 407 0.00 1.73 18.29
C ILE A 407 -0.63 0.35 18.24
N GLY A 408 0.00 -0.57 17.49
CA GLY A 408 -0.44 -1.96 17.42
C GLY A 408 0.46 -2.83 16.55
N THR A 409 0.16 -4.14 16.55
CA THR A 409 0.89 -5.15 15.78
C THR A 409 -0.08 -5.96 14.92
N ASN A 410 0.43 -6.51 13.83
CA ASN A 410 -0.35 -7.21 12.81
C ASN A 410 -1.42 -6.31 12.16
N ILE A 411 -1.01 -5.07 11.86
CA ILE A 411 -1.82 -4.06 11.19
C ILE A 411 -1.04 -3.60 9.96
N SER A 412 -1.48 -4.00 8.78
CA SER A 412 -0.91 -3.55 7.52
C SER A 412 -1.75 -2.43 6.89
N GLN A 413 -1.14 -1.68 5.98
CA GLN A 413 -1.72 -0.57 5.24
C GLN A 413 -2.42 0.46 6.14
N PHE A 414 -1.86 0.70 7.33
CA PHE A 414 -2.49 1.60 8.30
C PHE A 414 -2.60 3.01 7.72
N MET A 415 -3.77 3.62 7.88
CA MET A 415 -4.09 4.99 7.49
C MET A 415 -4.58 5.73 8.73
N PRO A 416 -3.83 6.72 9.26
CA PRO A 416 -4.25 7.53 10.39
C PRO A 416 -5.62 8.16 10.15
N GLY A 417 -6.42 8.29 11.22
CA GLY A 417 -7.68 9.03 11.17
C GLY A 417 -7.42 10.51 10.92
N VAL A 418 -8.35 11.18 10.23
CA VAL A 418 -8.29 12.64 10.10
C VAL A 418 -8.60 13.26 11.47
N PRO A 419 -7.80 14.21 11.97
CA PRO A 419 -8.10 14.94 13.19
C PRO A 419 -9.51 15.55 13.08
N SER A 420 -10.35 15.27 14.08
CA SER A 420 -11.74 15.75 14.17
C SER A 420 -11.84 17.24 14.47
#